data_AF-A0A846E914-F1
#
_entry.id   AF-A0A846E914-F1
#
_cell.length_a   1.000
_cell.length_b   1.000
_cell.length_c   1.000
_cell.angle_alpha   90.00
_cell.angle_beta   90.00
_cell.angle_gamma   90.00
#
_symmetry.space_group_name_H-M   'P 1'
#
loop_
_entity.id
_entity.type
_entity.pdbx_description
1 polymer ?
#
loop_
_entity_poly.entity_id
_entity_poly.type
_entity_poly.pdbx_seq_one_letter_code
_entity_poly.pdbx_strand_id
1 'polypeptide(L)'
;KGKVAIAMEMFQRPYQAAIDAYLQGEISETQLLEQTEYEQRWGFPWENYAPILRFAQAQQIPVLAMNAPSEVTRKVARGGLEALAPEDWQWLPPRSEIRTDNQNYRQLLREVFEQHQTGGQGNSDRLERFFLAQVLWDETMAHHIVQFMQAHPDYQVIAIAGQGHVIYGYGIPSRVARRLGNSVRQYSVLFNSSDRDLDTAETPIADFFW
;
A
#
# COMPACT_ATOMS: atom_id res chain seq x y z
N LYS A 1 7.79 18.64 19.13
CA LYS A 1 7.18 18.50 17.78
C LYS A 1 7.58 17.11 17.27
N GLY A 2 6.62 16.23 16.95
CA GLY A 2 6.94 14.89 16.45
C GLY A 2 7.50 14.96 15.02
N LYS A 3 8.38 14.02 14.65
CA LYS A 3 8.87 13.92 13.28
C LYS A 3 7.83 13.18 12.44
N VAL A 4 7.76 13.49 11.15
CA VAL A 4 6.81 12.88 10.22
C VAL A 4 7.58 12.21 9.09
N ALA A 5 7.11 11.06 8.65
CA ALA A 5 7.46 10.44 7.38
C ALA A 5 6.18 10.19 6.58
N ILE A 6 6.28 10.27 5.26
CA ILE A 6 5.16 9.96 4.35
C ILE A 6 5.47 8.62 3.70
N ALA A 7 4.51 7.73 3.63
CA ALA A 7 4.67 6.43 2.99
C ALA A 7 3.68 6.34 1.82
N MET A 8 4.14 5.97 0.63
CA MET A 8 3.36 6.10 -0.61
C MET A 8 3.29 4.76 -1.35
N GLU A 9 2.07 4.29 -1.63
CA GLU A 9 1.79 3.05 -2.39
C GLU A 9 2.31 3.14 -3.83
N MET A 10 2.35 4.34 -4.37
CA MET A 10 2.68 4.66 -5.76
C MET A 10 4.12 4.29 -6.12
N PHE A 11 5.00 4.19 -5.11
CA PHE A 11 6.39 3.83 -5.29
C PHE A 11 6.70 2.43 -4.78
N GLN A 12 7.52 1.72 -5.55
CA GLN A 12 7.93 0.35 -5.25
C GLN A 12 9.29 0.35 -4.57
N ARG A 13 9.45 -0.55 -3.59
CA ARG A 13 10.62 -0.64 -2.72
C ARG A 13 11.99 -0.56 -3.41
N PRO A 14 12.23 -1.21 -4.58
CA PRO A 14 13.54 -1.14 -5.23
C PRO A 14 13.99 0.27 -5.59
N TYR A 15 13.05 1.22 -5.67
CA TYR A 15 13.31 2.59 -6.11
C TYR A 15 13.47 3.59 -4.95
N GLN A 16 13.57 3.12 -3.70
CA GLN A 16 13.75 3.99 -2.53
C GLN A 16 14.94 4.95 -2.70
N ALA A 17 16.05 4.48 -3.27
CA ALA A 17 17.24 5.32 -3.47
C ALA A 17 16.99 6.52 -4.40
N ALA A 18 16.15 6.37 -5.44
CA ALA A 18 15.81 7.48 -6.32
C ALA A 18 14.93 8.52 -5.61
N ILE A 19 14.02 8.07 -4.75
CA ILE A 19 13.20 8.96 -3.91
C ILE A 19 14.10 9.74 -2.95
N ASP A 20 15.01 9.05 -2.26
CA ASP A 20 15.93 9.68 -1.31
C ASP A 20 16.83 10.72 -2.00
N ALA A 21 17.37 10.39 -3.18
CA ALA A 21 18.17 11.32 -3.99
C ALA A 21 17.37 12.56 -4.42
N TYR A 22 16.10 12.39 -4.80
CA TYR A 22 15.22 13.52 -5.12
C TYR A 22 14.96 14.40 -3.90
N LEU A 23 14.64 13.79 -2.75
CA LEU A 23 14.39 14.53 -1.51
C LEU A 23 15.63 15.31 -1.03
N GLN A 24 16.83 14.84 -1.36
CA GLN A 24 18.10 15.51 -1.07
C GLN A 24 18.48 16.57 -2.13
N GLY A 25 17.72 16.67 -3.22
CA GLY A 25 17.99 17.62 -4.31
C GLY A 25 19.12 17.18 -5.24
N GLU A 26 19.52 15.91 -5.18
CA GLU A 26 20.60 15.34 -6.02
C GLU A 26 20.12 15.04 -7.44
N ILE A 27 18.84 14.74 -7.60
CA ILE A 27 18.20 14.52 -8.90
C ILE A 27 16.97 15.42 -9.06
N SER A 28 16.69 15.76 -10.31
CA SER A 28 15.48 16.50 -10.69
C SER A 28 14.21 15.65 -10.58
N GLU A 29 13.06 16.31 -10.58
CA GLU A 29 11.76 15.63 -10.60
C GLU A 29 11.59 14.74 -11.83
N THR A 30 12.04 15.19 -13.01
CA THR A 30 12.03 14.36 -14.22
C THR A 30 12.84 13.07 -14.04
N GLN A 31 14.03 13.18 -13.45
CA GLN A 31 14.87 12.01 -13.17
C GLN A 31 14.24 11.07 -12.12
N LEU A 32 13.52 11.61 -11.12
CA LEU A 32 12.75 10.79 -10.18
C LEU A 32 11.74 9.92 -10.93
N LEU A 33 10.95 10.50 -11.84
CA LEU A 33 9.93 9.77 -12.59
C LEU A 33 10.52 8.70 -13.50
N GLU A 34 11.62 9.02 -14.17
CA GLU A 34 12.35 8.08 -15.02
C GLU A 34 12.92 6.91 -14.20
N GLN A 35 13.64 7.21 -13.11
CA GLN A 35 14.32 6.19 -12.30
C GLN A 35 13.35 5.30 -11.50
N THR A 36 12.18 5.82 -11.13
CA THR A 36 11.12 5.05 -10.47
C THR A 36 10.20 4.34 -11.47
N GLU A 37 10.39 4.57 -12.77
CA GLU A 37 9.52 4.10 -13.85
C GLU A 37 8.04 4.45 -13.59
N TYR A 38 7.80 5.64 -13.02
CA TYR A 38 6.51 6.02 -12.41
C TYR A 38 5.33 5.88 -13.38
N GLU A 39 5.50 6.35 -14.62
CA GLU A 39 4.45 6.28 -15.64
C GLU A 39 4.08 4.84 -15.99
N GLN A 40 5.06 3.95 -16.13
CA GLN A 40 4.81 2.56 -16.48
C GLN A 40 4.23 1.76 -15.31
N ARG A 41 4.68 2.07 -14.08
CA ARG A 41 4.37 1.27 -12.89
C ARG A 41 3.12 1.70 -12.16
N TRP A 42 2.86 3.01 -12.11
CA TRP A 42 1.68 3.56 -11.44
C TRP A 42 0.64 4.06 -12.43
N GLY A 43 1.06 4.82 -13.46
CA GLY A 43 0.20 5.20 -14.59
C GLY A 43 -0.84 6.29 -14.31
N PHE A 44 -0.95 6.80 -13.08
CA PHE A 44 -1.78 7.98 -12.80
C PHE A 44 -1.04 9.28 -13.11
N PRO A 45 -1.75 10.37 -13.43
CA PRO A 45 -1.13 11.68 -13.62
C PRO A 45 -0.22 12.07 -12.47
N TRP A 46 1.03 12.44 -12.77
CA TRP A 46 2.03 12.79 -11.77
C TRP A 46 1.57 13.92 -10.85
N GLU A 47 0.91 14.95 -11.40
CA GLU A 47 0.45 16.11 -10.63
C GLU A 47 -0.60 15.78 -9.56
N ASN A 48 -1.20 14.59 -9.58
CA ASN A 48 -2.05 14.13 -8.46
C ASN A 48 -1.23 13.90 -7.18
N TYR A 49 0.08 13.66 -7.31
CA TYR A 49 0.97 13.27 -6.21
C TYR A 49 2.19 14.19 -6.07
N ALA A 50 2.58 14.89 -7.14
CA ALA A 50 3.72 15.81 -7.15
C ALA A 50 3.68 16.85 -6.00
N PRO A 51 2.54 17.46 -5.64
CA PRO A 51 2.50 18.41 -4.51
C PRO A 51 2.98 17.81 -3.19
N ILE A 52 2.72 16.52 -2.95
CA ILE A 52 3.16 15.81 -1.73
C ILE A 52 4.69 15.67 -1.74
N LEU A 53 5.28 15.27 -2.88
CA LEU A 53 6.73 15.07 -2.99
C LEU A 53 7.50 16.39 -2.93
N ARG A 54 7.01 17.42 -3.63
CA ARG A 54 7.59 18.77 -3.57
C ARG A 54 7.53 19.35 -2.15
N PHE A 55 6.41 19.15 -1.45
CA PHE A 55 6.29 19.51 -0.04
C PHE A 55 7.27 18.73 0.84
N ALA A 56 7.37 17.42 0.64
CA ALA A 56 8.27 16.57 1.42
C ALA A 56 9.74 16.99 1.22
N GLN A 57 10.16 17.25 -0.02
CA GLN A 57 11.48 17.77 -0.34
C GLN A 57 11.73 19.12 0.36
N ALA A 58 10.81 20.08 0.22
CA ALA A 58 10.95 21.41 0.80
C ALA A 58 11.00 21.40 2.33
N GLN A 59 10.37 20.43 2.99
CA GLN A 59 10.33 20.27 4.45
C GLN A 59 11.31 19.21 4.97
N GLN A 60 12.12 18.59 4.10
CA GLN A 60 13.04 17.50 4.43
C GLN A 60 12.34 16.33 5.15
N ILE A 61 11.12 16.00 4.71
CA ILE A 61 10.32 14.89 5.21
C ILE A 61 10.69 13.63 4.42
N PRO A 62 11.08 12.53 5.09
CA PRO A 62 11.32 11.25 4.41
C PRO A 62 10.06 10.75 3.72
N VAL A 63 10.24 10.18 2.52
CA VAL A 63 9.18 9.51 1.76
C VAL A 63 9.55 8.04 1.55
N LEU A 64 8.67 7.12 1.94
CA LEU A 64 8.88 5.68 1.88
C LEU A 64 8.14 5.07 0.68
N ALA A 65 8.86 4.28 -0.11
CA ALA A 65 8.28 3.40 -1.11
C ALA A 65 7.68 2.16 -0.44
N MET A 66 6.35 2.03 -0.47
CA MET A 66 5.68 0.95 0.27
C MET A 66 5.49 -0.34 -0.53
N ASN A 67 5.38 -0.24 -1.85
CA ASN A 67 4.79 -1.32 -2.63
C ASN A 67 5.83 -2.36 -3.08
N ALA A 68 5.39 -3.60 -3.26
CA ALA A 68 6.22 -4.65 -3.84
C ALA A 68 6.51 -4.37 -5.32
N PRO A 69 7.58 -4.93 -5.90
CA PRO A 69 7.82 -4.86 -7.34
C PRO A 69 6.64 -5.42 -8.12
N SER A 70 6.20 -4.73 -9.18
CA SER A 70 5.09 -5.20 -10.05
C SER A 70 5.31 -6.60 -10.61
N GLU A 71 6.55 -6.99 -10.82
CA GLU A 71 6.96 -8.31 -11.30
C GLU A 71 6.58 -9.41 -10.30
N VAL A 72 6.84 -9.15 -9.01
CA VAL A 72 6.56 -10.06 -7.89
C VAL A 72 5.06 -10.25 -7.74
N THR A 73 4.31 -9.15 -7.74
CA THR A 73 2.86 -9.18 -7.56
C THR A 73 2.16 -9.86 -8.75
N ARG A 74 2.67 -9.65 -9.97
CA ARG A 74 2.19 -10.33 -11.18
C ARG A 74 2.48 -11.83 -11.18
N LYS A 75 3.61 -12.30 -10.62
CA LYS A 75 3.86 -13.73 -10.43
C LYS A 75 2.78 -14.34 -9.53
N VAL A 76 2.47 -13.69 -8.42
CA VAL A 76 1.46 -14.16 -7.45
C VAL A 76 0.05 -14.15 -8.03
N ALA A 77 -0.33 -13.10 -8.74
CA ALA A 77 -1.63 -13.04 -9.43
C ALA A 77 -1.80 -14.16 -10.48
N ARG A 78 -0.70 -14.68 -11.05
CA ARG A 78 -0.76 -15.77 -12.03
C ARG A 78 -0.67 -17.15 -11.41
N GLY A 79 0.17 -17.36 -10.40
CA GLY A 79 0.54 -18.70 -9.93
C GLY A 79 0.62 -18.85 -8.40
N GLY A 80 0.11 -17.89 -7.63
CA GLY A 80 0.18 -17.94 -6.17
C GLY A 80 1.57 -17.67 -5.61
N LEU A 81 1.75 -17.89 -4.31
CA LEU A 81 3.05 -17.68 -3.64
C LEU A 81 4.11 -18.69 -4.11
N GLU A 82 3.68 -19.81 -4.68
CA GLU A 82 4.51 -20.88 -5.23
C GLU A 82 5.23 -20.44 -6.51
N ALA A 83 4.73 -19.40 -7.18
CA ALA A 83 5.37 -18.82 -8.36
C ALA A 83 6.54 -17.86 -8.01
N LEU A 84 6.78 -17.59 -6.74
CA LEU A 84 7.86 -16.73 -6.28
C LEU A 84 9.18 -17.48 -6.18
N ALA A 85 10.24 -16.89 -6.73
CA ALA A 85 11.61 -17.33 -6.57
C ALA A 85 12.18 -16.84 -5.22
N PRO A 86 13.25 -17.47 -4.68
CA PRO A 86 13.88 -17.03 -3.44
C PRO A 86 14.24 -15.54 -3.42
N GLU A 87 14.68 -14.98 -4.55
CA GLU A 87 15.11 -13.59 -4.69
C GLU A 87 13.93 -12.61 -4.62
N ASP A 88 12.70 -13.05 -4.93
CA ASP A 88 11.52 -12.20 -4.82
C ASP A 88 11.23 -11.85 -3.35
N TRP A 89 11.56 -12.75 -2.42
CA TRP A 89 11.26 -12.60 -0.99
C TRP A 89 12.07 -11.49 -0.31
N GLN A 90 13.16 -11.00 -0.90
CA GLN A 90 13.87 -9.83 -0.37
C GLN A 90 12.97 -8.58 -0.33
N TRP A 91 11.97 -8.53 -1.22
CA TRP A 91 11.03 -7.42 -1.35
C TRP A 91 9.72 -7.65 -0.58
N LEU A 92 9.56 -8.79 0.09
CA LEU A 92 8.32 -9.19 0.74
C LEU A 92 8.52 -9.43 2.24
N PRO A 93 7.44 -9.43 3.03
CA PRO A 93 7.49 -9.92 4.41
C PRO A 93 7.78 -11.43 4.45
N PRO A 94 8.18 -11.96 5.62
CA PRO A 94 8.32 -13.40 5.82
C PRO A 94 7.04 -14.14 5.42
N ARG A 95 7.18 -15.30 4.75
CA ARG A 95 6.04 -16.11 4.27
C ARG A 95 5.04 -16.44 5.39
N SER A 96 5.52 -16.66 6.61
CA SER A 96 4.69 -16.94 7.79
C SER A 96 3.80 -15.77 8.23
N GLU A 97 4.09 -14.55 7.77
CA GLU A 97 3.30 -13.35 8.06
C GLU A 97 2.22 -13.07 7.03
N ILE A 98 2.16 -13.80 5.92
CA ILE A 98 1.10 -13.61 4.91
C ILE A 98 -0.18 -14.29 5.41
N ARG A 99 -1.19 -13.49 5.78
CA ARG A 99 -2.43 -13.98 6.39
C ARG A 99 -3.65 -13.68 5.52
N THR A 100 -4.43 -14.73 5.23
CA THR A 100 -5.60 -14.71 4.33
C THR A 100 -6.90 -15.06 5.07
N ASP A 101 -6.91 -14.89 6.39
CA ASP A 101 -7.93 -15.34 7.35
C ASP A 101 -9.09 -14.35 7.53
N ASN A 102 -9.00 -13.12 7.02
CA ASN A 102 -10.08 -12.13 7.09
C ASN A 102 -11.18 -12.42 6.03
N GLN A 103 -12.26 -13.05 6.47
CA GLN A 103 -13.39 -13.43 5.60
C GLN A 103 -14.18 -12.21 5.08
N ASN A 104 -14.33 -11.15 5.89
CA ASN A 104 -15.02 -9.94 5.45
C ASN A 104 -14.24 -9.22 4.35
N TYR A 105 -12.91 -9.17 4.48
CA TYR A 105 -12.06 -8.59 3.45
C TYR A 105 -12.09 -9.41 2.15
N ARG A 106 -12.07 -10.73 2.27
CA ARG A 106 -12.24 -11.65 1.14
C ARG A 106 -13.57 -11.43 0.42
N GLN A 107 -14.66 -11.25 1.15
CA GLN A 107 -15.98 -10.97 0.58
C GLN A 107 -15.99 -9.61 -0.14
N LEU A 108 -15.44 -8.56 0.48
CA LEU A 108 -15.31 -7.24 -0.14
C LEU A 108 -14.55 -7.31 -1.46
N LEU A 109 -13.39 -7.98 -1.49
CA LEU A 109 -12.59 -8.12 -2.70
C LEU A 109 -13.24 -9.02 -3.76
N ARG A 110 -14.09 -9.98 -3.37
CA ARG A 110 -14.91 -10.75 -4.30
C ARG A 110 -15.88 -9.84 -5.06
N GLU A 111 -16.58 -8.97 -4.36
CA GLU A 111 -17.54 -8.03 -4.97
C GLU A 111 -16.83 -7.07 -5.93
N VAL A 112 -15.68 -6.53 -5.53
CA VAL A 112 -14.83 -5.70 -6.41
C VAL A 112 -14.40 -6.49 -7.65
N PHE A 113 -13.95 -7.73 -7.49
CA PHE A 113 -13.51 -8.58 -8.60
C PHE A 113 -14.64 -8.88 -9.59
N GLU A 114 -15.85 -9.16 -9.09
CA GLU A 114 -17.03 -9.45 -9.92
C GLU A 114 -17.49 -8.23 -10.72
N GLN A 115 -17.43 -7.03 -10.15
CA GLN A 115 -17.76 -5.78 -10.85
C GLN A 115 -16.82 -5.49 -12.04
N HIS A 116 -15.58 -5.97 -12.00
CA HIS A 116 -14.58 -5.76 -13.06
C HIS A 116 -14.55 -6.91 -14.09
N GLN A 117 -15.32 -7.97 -13.89
CA GLN A 117 -15.44 -9.10 -14.84
C GLN A 117 -16.54 -8.81 -15.86
N THR A 118 -16.17 -8.36 -17.06
CA THR A 118 -17.12 -8.28 -18.18
C THR A 118 -17.33 -9.68 -18.78
N GLY A 119 -18.42 -10.35 -18.38
CA GLY A 119 -19.03 -11.42 -19.17
C GLY A 119 -18.50 -12.86 -19.01
N GLY A 120 -18.17 -13.30 -17.79
CA GLY A 120 -17.85 -14.72 -17.56
C GLY A 120 -18.12 -15.17 -16.13
N GLN A 121 -18.48 -16.45 -15.96
CA GLN A 121 -18.56 -17.10 -14.65
C GLN A 121 -17.18 -17.00 -13.97
N GLY A 122 -17.13 -16.39 -12.79
CA GLY A 122 -15.90 -16.20 -12.04
C GLY A 122 -15.21 -17.54 -11.76
N ASN A 123 -14.05 -17.75 -12.36
CA ASN A 123 -13.20 -18.88 -12.01
C ASN A 123 -12.69 -18.68 -10.57
N SER A 124 -13.05 -19.59 -9.67
CA SER A 124 -12.68 -19.53 -8.24
C SER A 124 -11.18 -19.32 -8.05
N ASP A 125 -10.34 -19.95 -8.86
CA ASP A 125 -8.89 -19.85 -8.76
C ASP A 125 -8.38 -18.44 -9.11
N ARG A 126 -9.06 -17.74 -10.03
CA ARG A 126 -8.69 -16.35 -10.37
C ARG A 126 -9.07 -15.40 -9.25
N LEU A 127 -10.22 -15.62 -8.61
CA LEU A 127 -10.61 -14.85 -7.43
C LEU A 127 -9.63 -15.09 -6.27
N GLU A 128 -9.25 -16.35 -6.00
CA GLU A 128 -8.27 -16.67 -4.96
C GLU A 128 -6.92 -16.00 -5.21
N ARG A 129 -6.45 -16.01 -6.46
CA ARG A 129 -5.19 -15.36 -6.84
C ARG A 129 -5.27 -13.84 -6.76
N PHE A 130 -6.41 -13.25 -7.14
CA PHE A 130 -6.67 -11.82 -6.99
C PHE A 130 -6.65 -11.41 -5.52
N PHE A 131 -7.37 -12.13 -4.67
CA PHE A 131 -7.40 -11.91 -3.23
C PHE A 131 -5.99 -12.03 -2.61
N LEU A 132 -5.26 -13.10 -2.97
CA LEU A 132 -3.91 -13.32 -2.47
C LEU A 132 -2.94 -12.21 -2.92
N ALA A 133 -3.06 -11.70 -4.14
CA ALA A 133 -2.24 -10.59 -4.62
C ALA A 133 -2.53 -9.30 -3.83
N GLN A 134 -3.79 -8.98 -3.57
CA GLN A 134 -4.18 -7.83 -2.72
C GLN A 134 -3.64 -7.99 -1.29
N VAL A 135 -3.77 -9.17 -0.71
CA VAL A 135 -3.21 -9.46 0.62
C VAL A 135 -1.70 -9.27 0.64
N LEU A 136 -0.98 -9.70 -0.40
CA LEU A 136 0.47 -9.54 -0.47
C LEU A 136 0.89 -8.07 -0.58
N TRP A 137 0.13 -7.25 -1.33
CA TRP A 137 0.35 -5.81 -1.39
C TRP A 137 0.25 -5.20 0.00
N ASP A 138 -0.88 -5.42 0.68
CA ASP A 138 -1.11 -4.91 2.03
C ASP A 138 -0.04 -5.38 3.03
N GLU A 139 0.33 -6.66 2.98
CA GLU A 139 1.35 -7.23 3.86
C GLU A 139 2.71 -6.59 3.62
N THR A 140 3.06 -6.34 2.35
CA THR A 140 4.32 -5.66 2.01
C THR A 140 4.32 -4.23 2.50
N MET A 141 3.28 -3.45 2.20
CA MET A 141 3.18 -2.06 2.63
C MET A 141 3.20 -1.93 4.16
N ALA A 142 2.42 -2.76 4.86
CA ALA A 142 2.40 -2.76 6.31
C ALA A 142 3.74 -3.18 6.92
N HIS A 143 4.42 -4.18 6.37
CA HIS A 143 5.73 -4.60 6.84
C HIS A 143 6.75 -3.46 6.75
N HIS A 144 6.70 -2.65 5.69
CA HIS A 144 7.58 -1.51 5.48
C HIS A 144 7.35 -0.40 6.48
N ILE A 145 6.09 -0.03 6.69
CA ILE A 145 5.71 0.96 7.69
C ILE A 145 6.23 0.51 9.06
N VAL A 146 6.03 -0.76 9.42
CA VAL A 146 6.46 -1.31 10.71
C VAL A 146 7.98 -1.29 10.86
N GLN A 147 8.74 -1.72 9.86
CA GLN A 147 10.20 -1.69 9.91
C GLN A 147 10.72 -0.27 10.11
N PHE A 148 10.16 0.70 9.39
CA PHE A 148 10.52 2.11 9.56
C PHE A 148 10.20 2.61 10.97
N MET A 149 8.98 2.36 11.48
CA MET A 149 8.57 2.81 12.81
C MET A 149 9.41 2.17 13.94
N GLN A 150 9.83 0.91 13.77
CA GLN A 150 10.71 0.24 14.73
C GLN A 150 12.12 0.84 14.72
N ALA A 151 12.64 1.19 13.53
CA ALA A 151 13.94 1.86 13.40
C ALA A 151 13.90 3.34 13.84
N HIS A 152 12.73 3.97 13.75
CA HIS A 152 12.53 5.40 13.99
C HIS A 152 11.32 5.65 14.92
N PRO A 153 11.41 5.29 16.21
CA PRO A 153 10.28 5.32 17.14
C PRO A 153 9.74 6.72 17.46
N ASP A 154 10.47 7.78 17.09
CA ASP A 154 10.06 9.18 17.24
C ASP A 154 9.31 9.75 16.01
N TYR A 155 9.14 8.93 14.97
CA TYR A 155 8.40 9.30 13.76
C TYR A 155 6.93 8.85 13.81
N GLN A 156 6.06 9.75 13.38
CA GLN A 156 4.73 9.42 12.91
C GLN A 156 4.77 9.15 11.40
N VAL A 157 4.10 8.10 10.95
CA VAL A 157 3.99 7.76 9.52
C VAL A 157 2.60 8.15 9.00
N ILE A 158 2.56 8.87 7.89
CA ILE A 158 1.34 9.15 7.12
C ILE A 158 1.39 8.28 5.87
N ALA A 159 0.56 7.24 5.82
CA ALA A 159 0.47 6.34 4.66
C ALA A 159 -0.60 6.83 3.67
N ILE A 160 -0.22 6.96 2.41
CA ILE A 160 -1.09 7.35 1.29
C ILE A 160 -1.23 6.12 0.39
N ALA A 161 -2.45 5.60 0.32
CA ALA A 161 -2.80 4.39 -0.39
C ALA A 161 -4.21 4.50 -0.98
N GLY A 162 -4.51 3.68 -1.98
CA GLY A 162 -5.84 3.50 -2.52
C GLY A 162 -6.80 2.99 -1.46
N GLN A 163 -8.05 3.46 -1.51
CA GLN A 163 -9.06 3.17 -0.46
C GLN A 163 -9.22 1.68 -0.15
N GLY A 164 -9.14 0.79 -1.15
CA GLY A 164 -9.30 -0.65 -0.97
C GLY A 164 -8.26 -1.30 -0.04
N HIS A 165 -7.13 -0.62 0.20
CA HIS A 165 -6.07 -1.05 1.11
C HIS A 165 -6.25 -0.51 2.55
N VAL A 166 -7.24 0.34 2.79
CA VAL A 166 -7.42 1.06 4.06
C VAL A 166 -8.80 0.84 4.68
N ILE A 167 -9.87 0.87 3.86
CA ILE A 167 -11.25 0.87 4.34
C ILE A 167 -11.59 -0.32 5.23
N TYR A 168 -12.46 -0.09 6.21
CA TYR A 168 -12.85 -1.01 7.28
C TYR A 168 -11.67 -1.53 8.14
N GLY A 169 -10.47 -0.95 7.97
CA GLY A 169 -9.23 -1.41 8.60
C GLY A 169 -8.72 -2.75 8.07
N TYR A 170 -9.33 -3.32 7.02
CA TYR A 170 -9.06 -4.69 6.58
C TYR A 170 -7.70 -4.90 5.94
N GLY A 171 -7.17 -3.89 5.25
CA GLY A 171 -5.88 -3.95 4.54
C GLY A 171 -4.68 -3.63 5.43
N ILE A 172 -3.95 -2.57 5.07
CA ILE A 172 -2.75 -2.08 5.76
C ILE A 172 -2.97 -1.90 7.28
N PRO A 173 -4.07 -1.27 7.77
CA PRO A 173 -4.19 -0.95 9.19
C PRO A 173 -4.17 -2.18 10.12
N SER A 174 -4.93 -3.23 9.78
CA SER A 174 -4.93 -4.47 10.57
C SER A 174 -3.55 -5.16 10.61
N ARG A 175 -2.80 -5.07 9.51
CA ARG A 175 -1.48 -5.70 9.38
C ARG A 175 -0.38 -4.94 10.11
N VAL A 176 -0.49 -3.62 10.20
CA VAL A 176 0.36 -2.79 11.08
C VAL A 176 -0.01 -3.07 12.54
N ALA A 177 -1.31 -3.08 12.87
CA ALA A 177 -1.79 -3.33 14.23
C ALA A 177 -1.31 -4.69 14.75
N ARG A 178 -1.36 -5.74 13.91
CA ARG A 178 -0.89 -7.09 14.26
C ARG A 178 0.59 -7.11 14.64
N ARG A 179 1.42 -6.27 14.02
CA ARG A 179 2.89 -6.26 14.23
C ARG A 179 3.33 -5.34 15.36
N LEU A 180 2.64 -4.22 15.57
CA LEU A 180 3.01 -3.23 16.59
C LEU A 180 2.14 -3.29 17.86
N GLY A 181 0.99 -3.95 17.81
CA GLY A 181 0.05 -4.02 18.91
C GLY A 181 -0.34 -2.63 19.42
N ASN A 182 -0.35 -2.48 20.75
CA ASN A 182 -0.72 -1.23 21.42
C ASN A 182 0.36 -0.15 21.38
N SER A 183 1.51 -0.41 20.75
CA SER A 183 2.61 0.55 20.63
C SER A 183 2.35 1.65 19.59
N VAL A 184 1.27 1.52 18.81
CA VAL A 184 0.87 2.50 17.80
C VAL A 184 -0.61 2.83 17.94
N ARG A 185 -0.95 4.11 17.75
CA ARG A 185 -2.32 4.54 17.51
C ARG A 185 -2.47 4.84 16.03
N GLN A 186 -3.51 4.27 15.42
CA GLN A 186 -3.78 4.40 13.99
C GLN A 186 -5.10 5.12 13.78
N TYR A 187 -5.18 5.91 12.71
CA TYR A 187 -6.41 6.53 12.24
C TYR A 187 -6.43 6.46 10.71
N SER A 188 -7.62 6.23 10.17
CA SER A 188 -7.91 6.20 8.74
C SER A 188 -8.69 7.44 8.34
N VAL A 189 -8.29 8.05 7.22
CA VAL A 189 -8.97 9.22 6.64
C VAL A 189 -9.35 8.84 5.21
N LEU A 190 -10.65 8.87 4.91
CA LEU A 190 -11.17 8.62 3.57
C LEU A 190 -11.44 9.94 2.86
N PHE A 191 -10.81 10.14 1.70
CA PHE A 191 -11.03 11.30 0.84
C PHE A 191 -12.13 11.03 -0.17
N ASN A 192 -12.93 12.05 -0.50
CA ASN A 192 -14.02 11.99 -1.49
C ASN A 192 -15.08 10.93 -1.16
N SER A 193 -15.46 10.81 0.12
CA SER A 193 -16.50 9.89 0.55
C SER A 193 -17.86 10.24 -0.07
N SER A 194 -18.61 9.22 -0.47
CA SER A 194 -20.00 9.34 -0.90
C SER A 194 -20.97 9.20 0.27
N ASP A 195 -22.23 9.63 0.11
CA ASP A 195 -23.27 9.44 1.13
C ASP A 195 -23.46 7.96 1.51
N ARG A 196 -23.11 7.02 0.62
CA ARG A 196 -23.14 5.58 0.89
C ARG A 196 -22.04 5.11 1.84
N ASP A 197 -20.92 5.82 1.90
CA ASP A 197 -19.80 5.51 2.80
C ASP A 197 -20.07 5.96 4.23
N LEU A 198 -21.07 6.83 4.42
CA LEU A 198 -21.51 7.34 5.72
C LEU A 198 -22.57 6.45 6.40
N ASP A 199 -23.06 5.41 5.70
CA ASP A 199 -24.12 4.55 6.20
C ASP A 199 -23.59 3.51 7.21
N THR A 200 -24.33 3.30 8.30
CA THR A 200 -23.84 2.68 9.53
C THR A 200 -23.75 1.15 9.43
N ALA A 201 -22.67 0.64 8.85
CA ALA A 201 -22.23 -0.73 9.09
C ALA A 201 -21.76 -0.89 10.56
N GLU A 202 -21.82 -2.10 11.13
CA GLU A 202 -21.30 -2.38 12.49
C GLU A 202 -19.81 -2.00 12.63
N THR A 203 -19.06 -2.05 11.53
CA THR A 203 -17.68 -1.57 11.44
C THR A 203 -17.65 -0.32 10.56
N PRO A 204 -17.19 0.84 11.06
CA PRO A 204 -17.08 2.05 10.24
C PRO A 204 -16.07 1.86 9.10
N ILE A 205 -16.35 2.47 7.95
CA ILE A 205 -15.47 2.38 6.77
C ILE A 205 -14.13 3.11 6.98
N ALA A 206 -14.10 4.18 7.78
CA ALA A 206 -12.91 4.93 8.18
C ALA A 206 -13.17 5.68 9.50
N ASP A 207 -12.13 6.21 10.15
CA ASP A 207 -12.23 7.01 11.38
C ASP A 207 -12.64 8.46 11.08
N PHE A 208 -12.20 9.01 9.96
CA PHE A 208 -12.49 10.36 9.50
C PHE A 208 -12.75 10.41 7.99
N PHE A 209 -13.45 11.47 7.57
CA PHE A 209 -13.86 11.72 6.19
C PHE A 209 -13.45 13.14 5.78
N TRP A 210 -13.04 13.32 4.53
CA TRP A 210 -12.61 14.62 3.98
C TRP A 210 -13.07 14.83 2.53
#